data_AF-A0A847VY82-F1
#
_entry.id   AF-A0A847VY82-F1
#
_cell.length_a   1.000
_cell.length_b   1.000
_cell.length_c   1.000
_cell.angle_alpha   90.00
_cell.angle_beta   90.00
_cell.angle_gamma   90.00
#
_symmetry.space_group_name_H-M   'P 1'
#
loop_
_entity.id
_entity.type
_entity.pdbx_description
1 polymer ?
#
loop_
_entity_poly.entity_id
_entity_poly.type
_entity_poly.pdbx_seq_one_letter_code
_entity_poly.pdbx_strand_id
1 'polypeptide(L)'
;MLFGRQDIRSISIQYICLVIFLLLAVGIITVLTACSASEGSIVILENINGTGFTMDFNEWSSKNKCEVSLKKGDVLEVEVVREAGEIALMICGKNGSEPYTGNNLNSIAFMVTVFETDIYDVQIAGKNATGIVAVKLIDN
;
A
#
# COMPACT_ATOMS: atom_id res chain seq x y z
N MET A 1 54.88 -49.95 15.16
CA MET A 1 53.58 -49.49 14.67
C MET A 1 52.60 -49.48 15.83
N LEU A 2 52.18 -48.33 16.34
CA LEU A 2 51.02 -48.23 17.23
C LEU A 2 50.29 -46.91 16.97
N PHE A 3 49.01 -47.09 16.72
CA PHE A 3 48.04 -46.20 16.10
C PHE A 3 47.79 -44.89 16.85
N GLY A 4 47.47 -43.86 16.08
CA GLY A 4 47.11 -42.53 16.56
C GLY A 4 45.90 -42.51 17.49
N ARG A 5 46.02 -41.76 18.58
CA ARG A 5 44.90 -41.27 19.38
C ARG A 5 44.36 -40.01 18.71
N GLN A 6 43.31 -40.14 17.91
CA GLN A 6 42.54 -38.98 17.45
C GLN A 6 41.58 -38.50 18.53
N ASP A 7 41.53 -37.17 18.67
CA ASP A 7 40.83 -36.38 19.68
C ASP A 7 39.32 -36.62 19.75
N ILE A 8 38.89 -37.52 20.64
CA ILE A 8 37.48 -37.70 21.04
C ILE A 8 36.86 -36.37 21.52
N ARG A 9 37.69 -35.47 22.05
CA ARG A 9 37.29 -34.19 22.61
C ARG A 9 36.88 -33.17 21.53
N SER A 10 37.49 -33.18 20.34
CA SER A 10 37.15 -32.21 19.28
C SER A 10 35.83 -32.54 18.57
N ILE A 11 35.53 -33.85 18.42
CA ILE A 11 34.28 -34.33 17.82
C ILE A 11 33.08 -33.89 18.66
N SER A 12 33.12 -34.08 19.99
CA SER A 12 32.02 -33.70 20.89
C SER A 12 31.73 -32.19 20.90
N ILE A 13 32.77 -31.35 20.83
CA ILE A 13 32.63 -29.89 20.77
C ILE A 13 32.03 -29.46 19.43
N GLN A 14 32.41 -30.10 18.33
CA GLN A 14 31.87 -29.81 17.00
C GLN A 14 30.36 -30.08 16.92
N TYR A 15 29.88 -31.20 17.49
CA TYR A 15 28.45 -31.50 17.57
C TYR A 15 27.68 -30.49 18.43
N ILE A 16 28.24 -30.06 19.57
CA ILE A 16 27.61 -29.08 20.46
C ILE A 16 27.49 -27.71 19.76
N CYS A 17 28.54 -27.25 19.09
CA CYS A 17 28.49 -26.00 18.32
C CYS A 17 27.47 -26.07 17.17
N LEU A 18 27.36 -27.22 16.50
CA LEU A 18 26.43 -27.42 15.39
C LEU A 18 24.98 -27.43 15.88
N VAL A 19 24.70 -28.03 17.05
CA VAL A 19 23.37 -27.98 17.70
C VAL A 19 23.03 -26.56 18.16
N ILE A 20 23.97 -25.84 18.76
CA ILE A 20 23.77 -24.44 19.18
C ILE A 20 23.49 -23.54 17.97
N PHE A 21 24.24 -23.70 16.88
CA PHE A 21 24.02 -22.96 15.64
C PHE A 21 22.64 -23.28 15.03
N LEU A 22 22.23 -24.55 15.05
CA LEU A 22 20.91 -24.97 14.57
C LEU A 22 19.78 -24.34 15.42
N LEU A 23 19.92 -24.32 16.74
CA LEU A 23 18.94 -23.71 17.65
C LEU A 23 18.86 -22.18 17.46
N LEU A 24 20.00 -21.51 17.27
CA LEU A 24 20.05 -20.08 16.94
C LEU A 24 19.38 -19.78 15.59
N ALA A 25 19.60 -20.61 14.58
CA ALA A 25 18.98 -20.46 13.28
C ALA A 25 17.45 -20.61 13.33
N VAL A 26 16.93 -21.57 14.12
CA VAL A 26 15.48 -21.77 14.29
C VAL A 26 14.83 -20.62 15.06
N GLY A 27 15.52 -20.02 16.04
CA GLY A 27 15.02 -18.86 16.79
C GLY A 27 14.81 -17.62 15.92
N ILE A 28 15.71 -17.35 14.97
CA ILE A 28 15.64 -16.18 14.07
C ILE A 28 14.41 -16.24 13.13
N ILE A 29 13.98 -17.45 12.75
CA ILE A 29 12.86 -17.63 11.79
C ILE A 29 11.50 -17.25 12.43
N THR A 30 11.38 -17.28 13.76
CA THR A 30 10.10 -17.02 14.46
C THR A 30 9.69 -15.54 14.56
N VAL A 31 10.56 -14.60 14.17
CA VAL A 31 10.27 -13.16 14.28
C VAL A 31 9.56 -12.58 13.04
N LEU A 32 9.47 -13.33 11.94
CA LEU A 32 8.97 -12.81 10.65
C LEU A 32 7.50 -13.13 10.32
N THR A 33 6.79 -13.90 11.16
CA THR A 33 5.42 -14.37 10.84
C THR A 33 4.28 -13.53 11.42
N ALA A 34 4.55 -12.39 12.03
CA ALA A 34 3.52 -11.54 12.64
C ALA A 34 3.31 -10.21 11.88
N CYS A 35 2.83 -10.27 10.63
CA CYS A 35 2.10 -9.15 10.05
C CYS A 35 1.24 -9.60 8.85
N SER A 36 0.35 -10.56 9.07
CA SER A 36 -0.82 -10.74 8.20
C SER A 36 -1.98 -9.96 8.79
N ALA A 37 -1.88 -8.63 8.78
CA ALA A 37 -3.07 -7.81 8.91
C ALA A 37 -3.98 -8.15 7.72
N SER A 38 -5.23 -8.53 7.98
CA SER A 38 -6.24 -8.64 6.92
C SER A 38 -6.21 -7.34 6.12
N GLU A 39 -6.01 -7.40 4.80
CA GLU A 39 -5.93 -6.19 3.97
C GLU A 39 -7.29 -5.47 3.85
N GLY A 40 -8.35 -6.00 4.45
CA GLY A 40 -9.72 -5.49 4.33
C GLY A 40 -10.27 -5.74 2.93
N SER A 41 -11.24 -4.94 2.51
CA SER A 41 -11.82 -5.01 1.16
C SER A 41 -11.95 -3.64 0.52
N ILE A 42 -11.84 -3.60 -0.81
CA ILE A 42 -12.11 -2.42 -1.62
C ILE A 42 -12.99 -2.82 -2.82
N VAL A 43 -14.00 -2.01 -3.11
CA VAL A 43 -14.86 -2.12 -4.29
C VAL A 43 -14.66 -0.85 -5.11
N ILE A 44 -14.26 -1.02 -6.38
CA ILE A 44 -14.03 0.08 -7.31
C ILE A 44 -15.12 0.02 -8.38
N LEU A 45 -15.88 1.11 -8.48
CA LEU A 45 -16.90 1.32 -9.49
C LEU A 45 -16.43 2.43 -10.43
N GLU A 46 -16.00 2.05 -11.62
CA GLU A 46 -15.65 2.99 -12.68
C GLU A 46 -16.91 3.46 -13.41
N ASN A 47 -16.97 4.75 -13.75
CA ASN A 47 -18.05 5.28 -14.58
C ASN A 47 -17.90 4.75 -16.02
N ILE A 48 -19.02 4.48 -16.70
CA ILE A 48 -19.11 3.97 -18.08
C ILE A 48 -18.29 4.82 -19.07
N ASN A 49 -18.16 6.13 -18.81
CA ASN A 49 -17.43 7.05 -19.67
C ASN A 49 -15.94 7.17 -19.33
N GLY A 50 -15.44 6.49 -18.30
CA GLY A 50 -14.03 6.52 -17.87
C GLY A 50 -13.57 7.84 -17.25
N THR A 51 -14.48 8.78 -16.99
CA THR A 51 -14.19 10.13 -16.49
C THR A 51 -14.28 10.26 -14.96
N GLY A 52 -14.47 9.16 -14.26
CA GLY A 52 -14.58 9.14 -12.80
C GLY A 52 -14.75 7.74 -12.25
N PHE A 53 -14.59 7.61 -10.94
CA PHE A 53 -14.73 6.36 -10.22
C PHE A 53 -15.16 6.59 -8.78
N THR A 54 -15.69 5.56 -8.15
CA THR A 54 -15.98 5.52 -6.71
C THR A 54 -15.28 4.31 -6.10
N MET A 55 -14.58 4.52 -5.01
CA MET A 55 -13.98 3.48 -4.20
C MET A 55 -14.69 3.41 -2.86
N ASP A 56 -15.23 2.24 -2.53
CA ASP A 56 -15.77 1.92 -1.22
C ASP A 56 -14.81 0.93 -0.56
N PHE A 57 -14.33 1.26 0.64
CA PHE A 57 -13.36 0.46 1.38
C PHE A 57 -13.85 0.15 2.78
N ASN A 58 -13.52 -1.06 3.25
CA ASN A 58 -13.86 -1.53 4.59
C ASN A 58 -12.64 -2.21 5.24
N GLU A 59 -12.21 -1.67 6.39
CA GLU A 59 -11.02 -2.08 7.14
C GLU A 59 -9.76 -2.19 6.27
N TRP A 60 -9.68 -1.41 5.20
CA TRP A 60 -8.71 -1.60 4.14
C TRP A 60 -7.34 -1.01 4.48
N SER A 61 -6.29 -1.79 4.28
CA SER A 61 -4.90 -1.46 4.64
C SER A 61 -3.93 -1.72 3.49
N SER A 62 -4.13 -1.04 2.36
CA SER A 62 -3.26 -1.19 1.19
C SER A 62 -3.20 0.11 0.38
N LYS A 63 -2.67 0.03 -0.84
CA LYS A 63 -2.65 1.12 -1.82
C LYS A 63 -3.30 0.66 -3.12
N ASN A 64 -3.99 1.57 -3.79
CA ASN A 64 -4.56 1.33 -5.11
C ASN A 64 -4.40 2.58 -5.99
N LYS A 65 -4.53 2.42 -7.29
CA LYS A 65 -4.49 3.52 -8.26
C LYS A 65 -5.52 3.33 -9.36
N CYS A 66 -6.12 4.44 -9.78
CA CYS A 66 -6.93 4.52 -10.99
C CYS A 66 -6.31 5.54 -11.95
N GLU A 67 -6.29 5.21 -13.24
CA GLU A 67 -5.80 6.12 -14.28
C GLU A 67 -6.98 6.87 -14.91
N VAL A 68 -6.88 8.19 -15.02
CA VAL A 68 -7.91 9.03 -15.66
C VAL A 68 -7.25 9.93 -16.71
N SER A 69 -7.79 9.95 -17.93
CA SER A 69 -7.30 10.84 -18.99
C SER A 69 -7.98 12.20 -18.86
N LEU A 70 -7.17 13.25 -18.66
CA LEU A 70 -7.66 14.61 -18.43
C LEU A 70 -7.02 15.59 -19.40
N LYS A 71 -7.77 16.63 -19.76
CA LYS A 71 -7.32 17.74 -20.59
C LYS A 71 -6.99 18.95 -19.72
N LYS A 72 -6.08 19.78 -20.20
CA LYS A 72 -5.77 21.06 -19.57
C LYS A 72 -7.05 21.87 -19.29
N GLY A 73 -7.25 22.27 -18.05
CA GLY A 73 -8.39 23.05 -17.60
C GLY A 73 -9.56 22.21 -17.08
N ASP A 74 -9.51 20.88 -17.21
CA ASP A 74 -10.49 19.98 -16.61
C ASP A 74 -10.48 20.13 -15.08
N VAL A 75 -11.65 19.94 -14.47
CA VAL A 75 -11.83 20.05 -13.02
C VAL A 75 -12.43 18.76 -12.48
N LEU A 76 -11.73 18.16 -11.53
CA LEU A 76 -12.19 17.00 -10.78
C LEU A 76 -12.92 17.46 -9.52
N GLU A 77 -14.12 16.97 -9.30
CA GLU A 77 -14.76 16.93 -8.00
C GLU A 77 -14.26 15.69 -7.24
N VAL A 78 -13.76 15.90 -6.04
CA VAL A 78 -13.30 14.86 -5.14
C VAL A 78 -14.13 14.90 -3.87
N GLU A 79 -14.74 13.77 -3.52
CA GLU A 79 -15.47 13.58 -2.27
C GLU A 79 -14.81 12.45 -1.48
N VAL A 80 -14.45 12.74 -0.23
CA VAL A 80 -13.91 11.79 0.73
C VAL A 80 -14.88 11.70 1.89
N VAL A 81 -15.30 10.47 2.22
CA VAL A 81 -16.05 10.15 3.43
C VAL A 81 -15.20 9.20 4.24
N ARG A 82 -14.73 9.64 5.41
CA ARG A 82 -13.96 8.81 6.33
C ARG A 82 -14.82 8.41 7.51
N GLU A 83 -15.04 7.11 7.68
CA GLU A 83 -15.70 6.54 8.86
C GLU A 83 -14.66 6.10 9.90
N ALA A 84 -13.60 5.43 9.47
CA ALA A 84 -12.54 4.94 10.34
C ALA A 84 -11.17 4.90 9.62
N GLY A 85 -10.10 4.80 10.42
CA GLY A 85 -8.73 4.67 9.91
C GLY A 85 -8.14 5.95 9.35
N GLU A 86 -7.19 5.81 8.44
CA GLU A 86 -6.52 6.91 7.73
C GLU A 86 -6.66 6.70 6.22
N ILE A 87 -7.01 7.77 5.49
CA ILE A 87 -7.08 7.79 4.03
C ILE A 87 -6.08 8.83 3.53
N ALA A 88 -5.26 8.47 2.56
CA ALA A 88 -4.42 9.39 1.81
C ALA A 88 -4.78 9.33 0.33
N LEU A 89 -4.70 10.48 -0.34
CA LEU A 89 -5.04 10.65 -1.75
C LEU A 89 -3.96 11.51 -2.41
N MET A 90 -3.51 11.08 -3.57
CA MET A 90 -2.61 11.83 -4.43
C MET A 90 -3.10 11.75 -5.87
N ILE A 91 -3.05 12.88 -6.57
CA ILE A 91 -3.38 12.98 -8.00
C ILE A 91 -2.12 13.47 -8.69
N CYS A 92 -1.53 12.64 -9.54
CA CYS A 92 -0.28 12.96 -10.24
C CYS A 92 -0.36 12.62 -11.73
N GLY A 93 0.01 13.56 -12.60
CA GLY A 93 0.19 13.34 -14.02
C GLY A 93 1.48 12.55 -14.30
N LYS A 94 1.46 11.70 -15.33
CA LYS A 94 2.64 10.95 -15.79
C LYS A 94 3.78 11.85 -16.28
N ASN A 95 3.49 13.10 -16.64
CA ASN A 95 4.47 14.13 -16.99
C ASN A 95 5.05 14.86 -15.76
N GLY A 96 4.57 14.56 -14.55
CA GLY A 96 5.13 15.05 -13.29
C GLY A 96 4.33 16.17 -12.62
N SER A 97 3.16 16.57 -13.12
CA SER A 97 2.27 17.45 -12.36
C SER A 97 1.68 16.73 -11.15
N GLU A 98 1.56 17.43 -10.01
CA GLU A 98 0.96 16.90 -8.78
C GLU A 98 -0.11 17.88 -8.28
N PRO A 99 -1.28 17.94 -8.94
CA PRO A 99 -2.32 18.90 -8.58
C PRO A 99 -2.89 18.71 -7.16
N TYR A 100 -2.74 17.52 -6.55
CA TYR A 100 -3.18 17.29 -5.19
C TYR A 100 -2.38 16.21 -4.47
N THR A 101 -1.99 16.48 -3.22
CA THR A 101 -1.44 15.50 -2.28
C THR A 101 -2.03 15.77 -0.90
N GLY A 102 -2.68 14.76 -0.32
CA GLY A 102 -3.32 14.85 0.97
C GLY A 102 -3.15 13.58 1.79
N ASN A 103 -2.73 13.72 3.05
CA ASN A 103 -2.53 12.62 3.98
C ASN A 103 -3.52 12.71 5.13
N ASN A 104 -4.02 11.56 5.60
CA ASN A 104 -4.95 11.44 6.72
C ASN A 104 -6.17 12.39 6.58
N LEU A 105 -6.85 12.27 5.44
CA LEU A 105 -7.97 13.10 5.07
C LEU A 105 -9.17 12.87 5.99
N ASN A 106 -9.78 13.97 6.44
CA ASN A 106 -11.11 13.93 7.05
C ASN A 106 -12.18 13.83 5.95
N SER A 107 -13.44 13.62 6.34
CA SER A 107 -14.56 13.73 5.40
C SER A 107 -14.63 15.14 4.83
N ILE A 108 -14.42 15.28 3.52
CA ILE A 108 -14.32 16.56 2.82
C ILE A 108 -14.67 16.40 1.33
N ALA A 109 -15.28 17.43 0.75
CA ALA A 109 -15.43 17.56 -0.69
C ALA A 109 -14.67 18.80 -1.18
N PHE A 110 -13.98 18.69 -2.31
CA PHE A 110 -13.19 19.76 -2.90
C PHE A 110 -13.01 19.57 -4.41
N MET A 111 -12.53 20.61 -5.08
CA MET A 111 -12.28 20.62 -6.52
C MET A 111 -10.78 20.70 -6.80
N VAL A 112 -10.33 19.99 -7.83
CA VAL A 112 -8.94 19.96 -8.29
C VAL A 112 -8.91 20.28 -9.78
N THR A 113 -8.27 21.39 -10.14
CA THR A 113 -8.07 21.78 -11.55
C THR A 113 -6.74 21.25 -12.06
N VAL A 114 -6.73 20.62 -13.23
CA VAL A 114 -5.50 20.17 -13.89
C VAL A 114 -4.97 21.22 -14.87
N PHE A 115 -3.65 21.38 -14.93
CA PHE A 115 -3.01 22.45 -15.72
C PHE A 115 -2.36 21.96 -17.02
N GLU A 116 -2.40 20.65 -17.28
CA GLU A 116 -1.88 20.02 -18.48
C GLU A 116 -2.81 18.89 -18.96
N THR A 117 -2.68 18.53 -20.23
CA THR A 117 -3.36 17.35 -20.79
C THR A 117 -2.47 16.14 -20.60
N ASP A 118 -2.94 15.15 -19.84
CA ASP A 118 -2.15 13.98 -19.46
C ASP A 118 -3.05 12.81 -19.02
N ILE A 119 -2.43 11.65 -18.78
CA ILE A 119 -3.00 10.57 -17.98
C ILE A 119 -2.57 10.80 -16.54
N TYR A 120 -3.55 10.91 -15.65
CA TYR A 120 -3.35 11.11 -14.23
C TYR A 120 -3.53 9.80 -13.47
N ASP A 121 -2.55 9.46 -12.63
CA ASP A 121 -2.66 8.41 -11.63
C ASP A 121 -3.29 9.02 -10.37
N VAL A 122 -4.51 8.59 -10.04
CA VAL A 122 -5.14 8.88 -8.76
C VAL A 122 -4.82 7.74 -7.79
N GLN A 123 -3.87 8.00 -6.90
CA GLN A 123 -3.35 7.04 -5.93
C GLN A 123 -4.06 7.22 -4.59
N ILE A 124 -4.55 6.12 -4.03
CA ILE A 124 -5.23 6.08 -2.74
C ILE A 124 -4.51 5.09 -1.85
N ALA A 125 -4.29 5.47 -0.58
CA ALA A 125 -3.72 4.61 0.43
C ALA A 125 -4.60 4.59 1.67
N GLY A 126 -4.85 3.39 2.19
CA GLY A 126 -5.62 3.15 3.41
C GLY A 126 -4.76 2.55 4.52
N LYS A 127 -5.09 2.88 5.76
CA LYS A 127 -4.60 2.20 6.96
C LYS A 127 -5.77 1.96 7.90
N ASN A 128 -6.23 0.71 7.93
CA ASN A 128 -7.49 0.27 8.53
C ASN A 128 -8.66 1.19 8.16
N ALA A 129 -8.72 1.58 6.88
CA ALA A 129 -9.62 2.60 6.37
C ALA A 129 -11.01 2.02 6.09
N THR A 130 -12.04 2.69 6.58
CA THR A 130 -13.43 2.44 6.19
C THR A 130 -14.07 3.75 5.72
N GLY A 131 -14.74 3.71 4.57
CA GLY A 131 -15.37 4.88 3.97
C GLY A 131 -15.38 4.85 2.44
N ILE A 132 -15.51 6.03 1.84
CA ILE A 132 -15.71 6.21 0.40
C ILE A 132 -14.79 7.30 -0.13
N VAL A 133 -14.21 7.10 -1.31
CA VAL A 133 -13.60 8.15 -2.13
C VAL A 133 -14.28 8.15 -3.50
N ALA A 134 -14.88 9.26 -3.89
CA ALA A 134 -15.44 9.46 -5.22
C ALA A 134 -14.66 10.56 -5.95
N VAL A 135 -14.31 10.30 -7.20
CA VAL A 135 -13.65 11.26 -8.09
C VAL A 135 -14.44 11.34 -9.37
N LYS A 136 -14.82 12.54 -9.78
CA LYS A 136 -15.67 12.79 -10.96
C LYS A 136 -15.15 13.98 -11.73
N LEU A 137 -15.02 13.87 -13.04
CA LEU A 137 -14.86 15.04 -13.90
C LEU A 137 -16.16 15.86 -13.88
N ILE A 138 -16.04 17.18 -13.72
CA ILE A 138 -17.18 18.09 -13.85
C ILE A 138 -17.32 18.42 -15.34
N ASP A 139 -18.44 18.02 -15.92
CA ASP A 139 -18.84 18.46 -17.25
C ASP A 139 -19.19 19.95 -17.18
N ASN A 140 -18.46 20.77 -17.95
CA ASN A 140 -18.66 22.21 -18.06
C ASN A 140 -19.50 22.57 -19.28
#